data_AF-A0A3P1CAR2-F1
#
_entry.id   AF-A0A3P1CAR2-F1
#
_cell.length_a   1.000
_cell.length_b   1.000
_cell.length_c   1.000
_cell.angle_alpha   90.00
_cell.angle_beta   90.00
_cell.angle_gamma   90.00
#
_symmetry.space_group_name_H-M   'P 1'
#
loop_
_entity.id
_entity.type
_entity.pdbx_description
1 polymer ?
#
loop_
_entity_poly.entity_id
_entity_poly.type
_entity_poly.pdbx_seq_one_letter_code
_entity_poly.pdbx_strand_id
1 'polypeptide(L)'
;MAFGGGSAHLWPMKIITITNWIFIGLYGLLVLYTLLGVNRPGNDAAGRGMESGLAVFATLVLAGLIVLTILPYRFSKITALIVLALPAIFGLFNAISNYAELQKQNRAEAERENGSFYFPDVERQQIAAAIAAGDVEQLKTRLQKPLRQIDQCGYESMTLLDFAAITTAKSENPQRIMLCMELLMEHGATMQGPDSMHAPTPFQICEIGSAALLEWFLTKGADPNARPHDGSPLIFKVMDLDVERLEKVTVLLDHGADPNAPAGSHEYTIKPLTSPLMYAAQRQSWDICQLLLERGADPNYRTPQGDNLKTVLNNFEEPYADKESLPADYQAFKKFLNTKLTKKS
;
A
#
# COMPACT_ATOMS: atom_id res chain seq x y z
N MET A 1 34.65 -11.89 76.11
CA MET A 1 35.50 -11.80 74.89
C MET A 1 34.58 -11.78 73.68
N ALA A 2 34.86 -10.83 72.79
CA ALA A 2 34.25 -10.41 71.53
C ALA A 2 33.22 -11.32 70.82
N PHE A 3 32.12 -10.67 70.42
CA PHE A 3 31.18 -11.08 69.37
C PHE A 3 31.91 -11.25 68.01
N GLY A 4 31.91 -12.47 67.48
CA GLY A 4 32.32 -12.78 66.11
C GLY A 4 31.10 -13.02 65.22
N GLY A 5 30.60 -11.96 64.58
CA GLY A 5 29.48 -12.05 63.64
C GLY A 5 29.25 -10.72 62.93
N GLY A 6 30.03 -10.44 61.87
CA GLY A 6 29.97 -9.10 61.26
C GLY A 6 30.57 -8.93 59.86
N SER A 7 30.75 -9.99 59.06
CA SER A 7 31.40 -9.86 57.75
C SER A 7 30.61 -10.42 56.55
N ALA A 8 29.52 -11.17 56.76
CA ALA A 8 28.77 -11.79 55.66
C ALA A 8 27.81 -10.82 54.93
N HIS A 9 27.40 -9.71 55.55
CA HIS A 9 26.39 -8.78 54.99
C HIS A 9 26.94 -7.59 54.17
N LEU A 10 28.27 -7.42 54.09
CA LEU A 10 28.89 -6.24 53.43
C LEU A 10 29.30 -6.48 51.97
N TRP A 11 29.44 -7.74 51.57
CA TRP A 11 29.79 -8.14 50.21
C TRP A 11 28.77 -7.69 49.15
N PRO A 12 27.45 -7.84 49.36
CA PRO A 12 26.45 -7.42 48.37
C PRO A 12 26.48 -5.92 48.08
N MET A 13 26.71 -5.09 49.11
CA MET A 13 26.74 -3.63 48.98
C MET A 13 27.97 -3.11 48.23
N LYS A 14 29.12 -3.78 48.40
CA LYS A 14 30.35 -3.44 47.64
C LYS A 14 30.16 -3.75 46.16
N ILE A 15 29.54 -4.88 45.83
CA ILE A 15 29.24 -5.29 44.45
C ILE A 15 28.33 -4.24 43.78
N ILE A 16 27.20 -3.88 44.41
CA ILE A 16 26.27 -2.86 43.87
C ILE A 16 26.98 -1.52 43.62
N THR A 17 27.85 -1.11 44.55
CA THR A 17 28.58 0.16 44.41
C THR A 17 29.52 0.13 43.20
N ILE A 18 30.25 -0.97 43.00
CA ILE A 18 31.15 -1.16 41.84
C ILE A 18 30.33 -1.18 40.55
N THR A 19 29.23 -1.94 40.52
CA THR A 19 28.30 -2.01 39.38
C THR A 19 27.75 -0.64 39.00
N ASN A 20 27.31 0.17 39.96
CA ASN A 20 26.81 1.52 39.71
C ASN A 20 27.89 2.40 39.07
N TRP A 21 29.13 2.38 39.56
CA TRP A 21 30.21 3.18 38.98
C TRP A 21 30.55 2.77 37.55
N ILE A 22 30.49 1.47 37.23
CA ILE A 22 30.68 0.99 35.85
C ILE A 22 29.59 1.57 34.94
N PHE A 23 28.31 1.45 35.33
CA PHE A 23 27.20 1.96 34.53
C PHE A 23 27.16 3.49 34.45
N ILE A 24 27.52 4.20 35.52
CA ILE A 24 27.68 5.67 35.53
C ILE A 24 28.80 6.08 34.58
N GLY A 25 29.91 5.34 34.55
CA GLY A 25 31.01 5.58 33.60
C GLY A 25 30.57 5.43 32.15
N LEU A 26 29.85 4.35 31.84
CA LEU A 26 29.28 4.11 30.51
C LEU A 26 28.24 5.18 30.12
N TYR A 27 27.34 5.54 31.04
CA TYR A 27 26.35 6.59 30.83
C TYR A 27 27.02 7.96 30.66
N GLY A 28 28.08 8.25 31.41
CA GLY A 28 28.87 9.47 31.28
C GLY A 28 29.55 9.59 29.92
N LEU A 29 30.08 8.49 29.36
CA LEU A 29 30.62 8.46 27.99
C LEU A 29 29.54 8.75 26.94
N LEU A 30 28.34 8.18 27.11
CA LEU A 30 27.19 8.46 26.23
C LEU A 30 26.79 9.93 26.29
N VAL A 31 26.67 10.50 27.50
CA VAL A 31 26.35 11.92 27.70
C VAL A 31 27.42 12.81 27.08
N LEU A 32 28.70 12.51 27.27
CA LEU A 32 29.80 13.24 26.66
C LEU A 32 29.74 13.17 25.12
N TYR A 33 29.46 12.00 24.55
CA TYR A 33 29.27 11.84 23.11
C TYR A 33 28.12 12.73 22.60
N THR A 34 26.99 12.75 23.30
CA THR A 34 25.86 13.61 22.90
C THR A 34 26.22 15.09 22.96
N LEU A 35 26.89 15.56 24.03
CA LEU A 35 27.31 16.95 24.18
C LEU A 35 28.29 17.39 23.09
N LEU A 36 29.21 16.51 22.70
CA LEU A 36 30.14 16.77 21.59
C LEU A 36 29.43 16.76 20.22
N GLY A 37 28.25 16.16 20.12
CA GLY A 37 27.45 16.06 18.89
C GLY A 37 26.48 17.21 18.63
N VAL A 38 26.10 18.00 19.65
CA VAL A 38 25.06 19.06 19.57
C VAL A 38 25.35 20.13 18.51
N ASN A 39 26.61 20.32 18.10
CA ASN A 39 27.03 21.35 17.13
C ASN A 39 27.38 20.80 15.73
N ARG A 40 26.92 19.60 15.36
CA ARG A 40 27.17 19.06 14.00
C ARG A 40 26.38 19.84 12.93
N PRO A 41 27.02 20.22 11.80
CA PRO A 41 26.32 20.89 10.71
C PRO A 41 25.37 19.91 10.00
N GLY A 42 24.08 20.25 9.93
CA GLY A 42 23.05 19.44 9.23
C GLY A 42 21.68 19.37 9.91
N ASN A 43 21.56 19.74 11.20
CA ASN A 43 20.28 19.72 11.92
C ASN A 43 19.56 21.08 11.84
N ASP A 44 18.26 21.08 11.57
CA ASP A 44 17.42 22.28 11.60
C ASP A 44 17.37 22.93 13.00
N ALA A 45 17.00 24.21 13.07
CA ALA A 45 17.01 24.98 14.33
C ALA A 45 16.18 24.32 15.45
N ALA A 46 15.06 23.66 15.10
CA ALA A 46 14.24 22.89 16.04
C ALA A 46 14.95 21.63 16.57
N GLY A 47 15.68 20.91 15.70
CA GLY A 47 16.46 19.73 16.07
C GLY A 47 17.58 20.07 17.07
N ARG A 48 18.29 21.18 16.84
CA ARG A 48 19.35 21.65 17.76
C ARG A 48 18.82 22.04 19.15
N GLY A 49 17.62 22.64 19.21
CA GLY A 49 16.97 22.98 20.49
C GLY A 49 16.55 21.74 21.28
N MET A 50 16.03 20.71 20.61
CA MET A 50 15.64 19.46 21.25
C MET A 50 16.85 18.64 21.74
N GLU A 51 17.90 18.51 20.93
CA GLU A 51 19.12 17.79 21.29
C GLU A 51 19.87 18.44 22.46
N SER A 52 19.95 19.78 22.49
CA SER A 52 20.54 20.50 23.62
C SER A 52 19.73 20.35 24.90
N GLY A 53 18.40 20.40 24.82
CA GLY A 53 17.51 20.13 25.97
C GLY A 53 17.68 18.72 26.55
N LEU A 54 17.75 17.71 25.69
CA LEU A 54 17.98 16.31 26.09
C LEU A 54 19.37 16.11 26.72
N ALA A 55 20.41 16.77 26.20
CA ALA A 55 21.75 16.69 26.75
C ALA A 55 21.82 17.31 28.17
N VAL A 56 21.18 18.47 28.38
CA VAL A 56 21.07 19.08 29.72
C VAL A 56 20.31 18.16 30.68
N PHE A 57 19.19 17.57 30.25
CA PHE A 57 18.47 16.62 31.09
C PHE A 57 19.34 15.39 31.45
N ALA A 58 20.03 14.81 30.47
CA ALA A 58 20.87 13.64 30.66
C ALA A 58 22.05 13.91 31.62
N THR A 59 22.65 15.10 31.56
CA THR A 59 23.68 15.54 32.51
C THR A 59 23.16 15.72 33.94
N LEU A 60 21.95 16.25 34.12
CA LEU A 60 21.32 16.37 35.45
C LEU A 60 21.05 14.99 36.06
N VAL A 61 20.58 14.03 35.25
CA VAL A 61 20.39 12.63 35.68
C VAL A 61 21.72 12.00 36.07
N LEU A 62 22.80 12.21 35.30
CA LEU A 62 24.14 11.73 35.62
C LEU A 62 24.64 12.29 36.96
N ALA A 63 24.47 13.60 37.19
CA ALA A 63 24.85 14.23 38.45
C ALA A 63 24.07 13.66 39.65
N GLY A 64 22.76 13.45 39.50
CA GLY A 64 21.93 12.81 40.52
C GLY A 64 22.37 11.38 40.84
N LEU A 65 22.71 10.59 39.83
CA LEU A 65 23.21 9.21 40.00
C LEU A 65 24.55 9.14 40.71
N ILE A 66 25.47 10.07 40.42
CA ILE A 66 26.76 10.21 41.11
C ILE A 66 26.52 10.52 42.60
N VAL A 67 25.66 11.50 42.91
CA VAL A 67 25.32 11.87 44.30
C VAL A 67 24.71 10.68 45.05
N LEU A 68 23.74 9.98 44.45
CA LEU A 68 23.11 8.80 45.05
C LEU A 68 24.11 7.67 45.36
N THR A 69 25.15 7.52 44.52
CA THR A 69 26.16 6.46 44.66
C THR A 69 27.23 6.78 45.70
N ILE A 70 27.56 8.07 45.91
CA ILE A 70 28.52 8.53 46.93
C ILE A 70 27.94 8.42 48.34
N LEU A 71 26.64 8.64 48.51
CA LEU A 71 25.99 8.59 49.82
C LEU A 71 26.24 7.24 50.54
N PRO A 72 26.50 7.25 51.86
CA PRO A 72 26.86 6.04 52.62
C PRO A 72 25.66 5.12 52.88
N TYR A 73 24.45 5.51 52.47
CA TYR A 73 23.21 4.82 52.79
C TYR A 73 22.96 3.65 51.84
N ARG A 74 22.40 2.54 52.36
CA ARG A 74 22.05 1.38 51.54
C ARG A 74 20.97 1.69 50.51
N PHE A 75 19.96 2.46 50.91
CA PHE A 75 18.84 2.79 50.04
C PHE A 75 19.29 3.62 48.83
N SER A 76 20.23 4.57 48.99
CA SER A 76 20.66 5.45 47.88
C SER A 76 21.35 4.67 46.76
N LYS A 77 22.15 3.66 47.11
CA LYS A 77 22.83 2.77 46.15
C LYS A 77 21.87 1.86 45.40
N ILE A 78 20.83 1.38 46.09
CA ILE A 78 19.74 0.59 45.48
C ILE A 78 18.92 1.48 44.53
N THR A 79 18.57 2.70 44.95
CA THR A 79 17.87 3.67 44.09
C THR A 79 18.68 4.00 42.84
N ALA A 80 19.99 4.25 42.95
CA ALA A 80 20.85 4.49 41.79
C ALA A 80 20.86 3.28 40.83
N LEU A 81 20.96 2.06 41.35
CA LEU A 81 20.91 0.85 40.53
C LEU A 81 19.58 0.70 39.79
N ILE A 82 18.44 0.98 40.46
CA ILE A 82 17.12 0.94 39.85
C ILE A 82 17.04 1.96 38.71
N VAL A 83 17.44 3.21 38.95
CA VAL A 83 17.42 4.27 37.93
C VAL A 83 18.32 3.93 36.74
N LEU A 84 19.50 3.34 36.99
CA LEU A 84 20.42 2.86 35.94
C LEU A 84 19.84 1.67 35.15
N ALA A 85 19.00 0.85 35.77
CA ALA A 85 18.34 -0.28 35.11
C ALA A 85 17.08 0.14 34.32
N LEU A 86 16.45 1.28 34.63
CA LEU A 86 15.21 1.73 33.97
C LEU A 86 15.32 1.79 32.43
N PRO A 87 16.39 2.34 31.81
CA PRO A 87 16.51 2.33 30.36
C PRO A 87 16.58 0.92 29.75
N ALA A 88 17.26 -0.01 30.43
CA ALA A 88 17.35 -1.40 29.98
C ALA A 88 16.00 -2.13 30.12
N ILE A 89 15.27 -1.89 31.22
CA ILE A 89 13.93 -2.44 31.45
C ILE A 89 12.95 -1.90 30.41
N PHE A 90 12.98 -0.59 30.16
CA PHE A 90 12.14 0.05 29.15
C PHE A 90 12.48 -0.43 27.73
N GLY A 91 13.77 -0.55 27.40
CA GLY A 91 14.24 -1.12 26.14
C GLY A 91 13.79 -2.56 25.94
N LEU A 92 13.86 -3.38 26.99
CA LEU A 92 13.37 -4.77 26.96
C LEU A 92 11.85 -4.83 26.77
N PHE A 93 11.09 -4.00 27.50
CA PHE A 93 9.64 -3.91 27.32
C PHE A 93 9.27 -3.54 25.88
N ASN A 94 9.93 -2.52 25.31
CA ASN A 94 9.73 -2.10 23.93
C ASN A 94 10.14 -3.19 22.93
N ALA A 95 11.23 -3.91 23.18
CA ALA A 95 11.65 -5.01 22.32
C ALA A 95 10.64 -6.16 22.33
N ILE A 96 10.09 -6.51 23.50
CA ILE A 96 9.05 -7.52 23.64
C ILE A 96 7.76 -7.06 22.95
N SER A 97 7.34 -5.81 23.16
CA SER A 97 6.14 -5.28 22.50
C SER A 97 6.30 -5.26 20.99
N ASN A 98 7.46 -4.82 20.48
CA ASN A 98 7.75 -4.78 19.05
C ASN A 98 7.80 -6.20 18.46
N TYR A 99 8.42 -7.15 19.16
CA TYR A 99 8.45 -8.55 18.73
C TYR A 99 7.05 -9.16 18.68
N ALA A 100 6.23 -8.91 19.71
CA ALA A 100 4.84 -9.37 19.73
C ALA A 100 4.01 -8.76 18.58
N GLU A 101 4.24 -7.49 18.26
CA GLU A 101 3.53 -6.81 17.17
C GLU A 101 3.94 -7.35 15.80
N LEU A 102 5.24 -7.59 15.58
CA LEU A 102 5.75 -8.25 14.36
C LEU A 102 5.15 -9.65 14.19
N GLN A 103 5.04 -10.43 15.26
CA GLN A 103 4.42 -11.77 15.19
C GLN A 103 2.94 -11.70 14.83
N LYS A 104 2.20 -10.71 15.34
CA LYS A 104 0.81 -10.49 14.94
C LYS A 104 0.69 -10.10 13.47
N GLN A 105 1.56 -9.22 12.98
CA GLN A 105 1.57 -8.79 11.58
C GLN A 105 1.87 -9.98 10.65
N ASN A 106 2.91 -10.75 10.93
CA ASN A 106 3.26 -11.94 10.15
C ASN A 106 2.12 -12.97 10.13
N ARG A 107 1.43 -13.15 11.27
CA ARG A 107 0.27 -14.02 11.34
C ARG A 107 -0.89 -13.51 10.48
N ALA A 108 -1.21 -12.23 10.58
CA ALA A 108 -2.28 -11.62 9.79
C ALA A 108 -1.98 -11.66 8.28
N GLU A 109 -0.72 -11.49 7.90
CA GLU A 109 -0.27 -11.62 6.52
C GLU A 109 -0.43 -13.06 6.01
N ALA A 110 0.04 -14.06 6.78
CA ALA A 110 -0.18 -15.47 6.44
C ALA A 110 -1.66 -15.84 6.33
N GLU A 111 -2.53 -15.29 7.19
CA GLU A 111 -3.98 -15.46 7.13
C GLU A 111 -4.60 -14.81 5.88
N ARG A 112 -4.03 -13.71 5.38
CA ARG A 112 -4.44 -13.09 4.12
C ARG A 112 -3.93 -13.88 2.91
N GLU A 113 -2.70 -14.34 2.93
CA GLU A 113 -2.09 -15.10 1.84
C GLU A 113 -2.80 -16.43 1.58
N ASN A 114 -3.18 -17.14 2.64
CA ASN A 114 -3.94 -18.40 2.51
C ASN A 114 -5.47 -18.20 2.41
N GLY A 115 -5.91 -16.94 2.48
CA GLY A 115 -7.31 -16.54 2.38
C GLY A 115 -8.18 -16.77 3.62
N SER A 116 -7.65 -17.32 4.71
CA SER A 116 -8.43 -17.56 5.94
C SER A 116 -8.95 -16.28 6.61
N PHE A 117 -8.26 -15.16 6.40
CA PHE A 117 -8.70 -13.85 6.85
C PHE A 117 -10.02 -13.42 6.20
N TYR A 118 -10.23 -13.74 4.91
CA TYR A 118 -11.37 -13.23 4.15
C TYR A 118 -12.65 -14.03 4.36
N PHE A 119 -12.53 -15.33 4.64
CA PHE A 119 -13.70 -16.21 4.69
C PHE A 119 -14.02 -16.66 6.11
N PRO A 120 -15.26 -16.44 6.61
CA PRO A 120 -15.63 -16.82 7.96
C PRO A 120 -15.87 -18.32 8.15
N ASP A 121 -16.20 -19.05 7.08
CA ASP A 121 -16.51 -20.47 7.10
C ASP A 121 -15.33 -21.35 6.70
N VAL A 122 -15.20 -22.47 7.39
CA VAL A 122 -14.10 -23.44 7.21
C VAL A 122 -14.05 -23.99 5.79
N GLU A 123 -15.19 -24.12 5.11
CA GLU A 123 -15.25 -24.64 3.74
C GLU A 123 -14.59 -23.69 2.74
N ARG A 124 -14.97 -22.40 2.71
CA ARG A 124 -14.32 -21.40 1.85
C ARG A 124 -12.88 -21.13 2.25
N GLN A 125 -12.53 -21.18 3.53
CA GLN A 125 -11.13 -21.07 3.97
C GLN A 125 -10.26 -22.19 3.38
N GLN A 126 -10.77 -23.42 3.36
CA GLN A 126 -10.05 -24.55 2.80
C GLN A 126 -9.95 -24.50 1.27
N ILE A 127 -10.96 -23.92 0.60
CA ILE A 127 -10.92 -23.64 -0.83
C ILE A 127 -9.89 -22.55 -1.14
N ALA A 128 -9.90 -21.45 -0.38
CA ALA A 128 -8.95 -20.37 -0.50
C ALA A 128 -7.51 -20.85 -0.27
N ALA A 129 -7.28 -21.72 0.71
CA ALA A 129 -5.97 -22.33 0.93
C ALA A 129 -5.51 -23.19 -0.28
N ALA A 130 -6.42 -23.94 -0.90
CA ALA A 130 -6.11 -24.70 -2.12
C ALA A 130 -5.76 -23.78 -3.30
N ILE A 131 -6.49 -22.68 -3.46
CA ILE A 131 -6.23 -21.64 -4.47
C ILE A 131 -4.86 -20.99 -4.23
N ALA A 132 -4.57 -20.59 -2.99
CA ALA A 132 -3.29 -19.99 -2.59
C ALA A 132 -2.10 -20.91 -2.89
N ALA A 133 -2.27 -22.21 -2.66
CA ALA A 133 -1.27 -23.22 -2.98
C ALA A 133 -1.20 -23.60 -4.48
N GLY A 134 -2.16 -23.16 -5.30
CA GLY A 134 -2.32 -23.62 -6.68
C GLY A 134 -2.61 -25.12 -6.79
N ASP A 135 -3.25 -25.73 -5.78
CA ASP A 135 -3.60 -27.14 -5.73
C ASP A 135 -4.96 -27.39 -6.39
N VAL A 136 -4.92 -27.55 -7.71
CA VAL A 136 -6.09 -27.77 -8.58
C VAL A 136 -6.84 -29.05 -8.20
N GLU A 137 -6.14 -30.12 -7.81
CA GLU A 137 -6.75 -31.41 -7.49
C GLU A 137 -7.49 -31.36 -6.15
N GLN A 138 -6.90 -30.71 -5.15
CA GLN A 138 -7.57 -30.47 -3.88
C GLN A 138 -8.79 -29.57 -4.09
N LEU A 139 -8.68 -28.50 -4.89
CA LEU A 139 -9.80 -27.64 -5.21
C LEU A 139 -10.94 -28.42 -5.86
N LYS A 140 -10.64 -29.22 -6.90
CA LYS A 140 -11.61 -30.04 -7.61
C LYS A 140 -12.34 -31.00 -6.66
N THR A 141 -11.61 -31.64 -5.75
CA THR A 141 -12.20 -32.54 -4.74
C THR A 141 -13.19 -31.79 -3.84
N ARG A 142 -12.86 -30.55 -3.46
CA ARG A 142 -13.71 -29.71 -2.60
C ARG A 142 -14.97 -29.22 -3.31
N LEU A 143 -14.86 -28.91 -4.61
CA LEU A 143 -15.98 -28.43 -5.43
C LEU A 143 -16.96 -29.54 -5.88
N GLN A 144 -16.65 -30.82 -5.64
CA GLN A 144 -17.58 -31.92 -5.92
C GLN A 144 -18.92 -31.82 -5.18
N LYS A 145 -18.93 -31.17 -4.01
CA LYS A 145 -20.17 -30.88 -3.28
C LYS A 145 -20.68 -29.51 -3.74
N PRO A 146 -21.97 -29.39 -4.14
CA PRO A 146 -22.51 -28.11 -4.59
C PRO A 146 -22.40 -27.07 -3.48
N LEU A 147 -21.61 -26.04 -3.74
CA LEU A 147 -21.35 -24.96 -2.79
C LEU A 147 -22.42 -23.88 -2.96
N ARG A 148 -23.33 -23.75 -1.99
CA ARG A 148 -24.44 -22.77 -2.07
C ARG A 148 -23.98 -21.30 -2.05
N GLN A 149 -22.71 -21.05 -1.74
CA GLN A 149 -22.17 -19.72 -1.41
C GLN A 149 -20.92 -19.37 -2.24
N ILE A 150 -20.75 -19.96 -3.42
CA ILE A 150 -19.53 -19.79 -4.23
C ILE A 150 -19.24 -18.32 -4.56
N ASP A 151 -20.30 -17.53 -4.81
CA ASP A 151 -20.25 -16.10 -5.10
C ASP A 151 -20.48 -15.20 -3.88
N GLN A 152 -20.72 -15.78 -2.70
CA GLN A 152 -20.98 -14.96 -1.53
C GLN A 152 -19.70 -14.23 -1.10
N CYS A 153 -19.83 -12.94 -0.79
CA CYS A 153 -18.76 -12.19 -0.17
C CYS A 153 -18.38 -12.74 1.21
N GLY A 154 -17.10 -12.70 1.52
CA GLY A 154 -16.55 -12.78 2.88
C GLY A 154 -16.39 -11.39 3.49
N TYR A 155 -15.39 -11.24 4.36
CA TYR A 155 -14.92 -9.94 4.84
C TYR A 155 -14.31 -9.14 3.69
N GLU A 156 -14.33 -7.80 3.81
CA GLU A 156 -13.87 -6.87 2.76
C GLU A 156 -14.53 -7.07 1.39
N SER A 157 -15.75 -7.63 1.37
CA SER A 157 -16.50 -7.95 0.15
C SER A 157 -15.79 -8.93 -0.80
N MET A 158 -14.85 -9.73 -0.29
CA MET A 158 -14.04 -10.67 -1.08
C MET A 158 -14.85 -11.90 -1.51
N THR A 159 -14.90 -12.24 -2.80
CA THR A 159 -15.38 -13.54 -3.27
C THR A 159 -14.23 -14.52 -3.46
N LEU A 160 -14.53 -15.82 -3.64
CA LEU A 160 -13.51 -16.82 -3.96
C LEU A 160 -12.82 -16.53 -5.31
N LEU A 161 -13.56 -15.97 -6.27
CA LEU A 161 -13.00 -15.61 -7.58
C LEU A 161 -12.07 -14.39 -7.46
N ASP A 162 -12.45 -13.38 -6.67
CA ASP A 162 -11.58 -12.23 -6.41
C ASP A 162 -10.29 -12.65 -5.72
N PHE A 163 -10.40 -13.51 -4.70
CA PHE A 163 -9.24 -14.03 -4.00
C PHE A 163 -8.29 -14.73 -4.99
N ALA A 164 -8.82 -15.62 -5.83
CA ALA A 164 -8.03 -16.30 -6.85
C ALA A 164 -7.40 -15.33 -7.86
N ALA A 165 -8.12 -14.28 -8.26
CA ALA A 165 -7.64 -13.25 -9.18
C ALA A 165 -6.49 -12.42 -8.58
N ILE A 166 -6.64 -11.98 -7.33
CA ILE A 166 -5.63 -11.23 -6.58
C ILE A 166 -4.40 -12.10 -6.33
N THR A 167 -4.59 -13.37 -5.94
CA THR A 167 -3.47 -14.30 -5.75
C THR A 167 -2.77 -14.57 -7.07
N THR A 168 -3.49 -14.68 -8.19
CA THR A 168 -2.87 -14.81 -9.52
C THR A 168 -1.99 -13.61 -9.85
N ALA A 169 -2.46 -12.39 -9.59
CA ALA A 169 -1.70 -11.16 -9.85
C ALA A 169 -0.39 -11.08 -9.03
N LYS A 170 -0.34 -11.71 -7.86
CA LYS A 170 0.82 -11.67 -6.94
C LYS A 170 1.72 -12.91 -7.02
N SER A 171 1.29 -13.97 -7.69
CA SER A 171 1.96 -15.27 -7.67
C SER A 171 3.06 -15.36 -8.72
N GLU A 172 4.15 -16.04 -8.37
CA GLU A 172 5.21 -16.43 -9.33
C GLU A 172 4.74 -17.53 -10.29
N ASN A 173 3.70 -18.31 -9.93
CA ASN A 173 3.18 -19.42 -10.72
C ASN A 173 1.68 -19.22 -11.06
N PRO A 174 1.33 -18.19 -11.85
CA PRO A 174 -0.05 -17.81 -12.09
C PRO A 174 -0.86 -18.90 -12.82
N GLN A 175 -0.23 -19.75 -13.64
CA GLN A 175 -0.93 -20.71 -14.51
C GLN A 175 -1.78 -21.71 -13.72
N ARG A 176 -1.31 -22.18 -12.56
CA ARG A 176 -2.08 -23.11 -11.72
C ARG A 176 -3.28 -22.43 -11.07
N ILE A 177 -3.12 -21.18 -10.64
CA ILE A 177 -4.20 -20.41 -10.03
C ILE A 177 -5.23 -20.02 -11.08
N MET A 178 -4.81 -19.78 -12.33
CA MET A 178 -5.73 -19.60 -13.46
C MET A 178 -6.61 -20.84 -13.68
N LEU A 179 -6.06 -22.05 -13.60
CA LEU A 179 -6.87 -23.28 -13.64
C LEU A 179 -7.86 -23.35 -12.45
N CYS A 180 -7.44 -22.91 -11.27
CA CYS A 180 -8.34 -22.79 -10.12
C CYS A 180 -9.49 -21.81 -10.39
N MET A 181 -9.21 -20.65 -11.00
CA MET A 181 -10.23 -19.68 -11.40
C MET A 181 -11.21 -20.27 -12.41
N GLU A 182 -10.71 -21.01 -13.41
CA GLU A 182 -11.56 -21.70 -14.38
C GLU A 182 -12.51 -22.69 -13.69
N LEU A 183 -11.99 -23.51 -12.77
CA LEU A 183 -12.82 -24.43 -12.00
C LEU A 183 -13.88 -23.70 -11.16
N LEU A 184 -13.55 -22.57 -10.54
CA LEU A 184 -14.54 -21.78 -9.79
C LEU A 184 -15.66 -21.29 -10.71
N MET A 185 -15.32 -20.74 -11.88
CA MET A 185 -16.30 -20.26 -12.86
C MET A 185 -17.18 -21.39 -13.40
N GLU A 186 -16.62 -22.57 -13.66
CA GLU A 186 -17.38 -23.77 -14.04
C GLU A 186 -18.41 -24.20 -12.99
N HIS A 187 -18.14 -23.90 -11.71
CA HIS A 187 -19.04 -24.19 -10.58
C HIS A 187 -19.94 -23.00 -10.23
N GLY A 188 -20.02 -22.01 -11.12
CA GLY A 188 -20.96 -20.89 -11.01
C GLY A 188 -20.41 -19.64 -10.35
N ALA A 189 -19.09 -19.53 -10.15
CA ALA A 189 -18.50 -18.27 -9.70
C ALA A 189 -18.59 -17.19 -10.79
N THR A 190 -18.99 -15.97 -10.45
CA THR A 190 -19.20 -14.87 -11.39
C THR A 190 -18.23 -13.71 -11.16
N MET A 191 -17.87 -13.03 -12.26
CA MET A 191 -16.95 -11.88 -12.25
C MET A 191 -17.57 -10.57 -11.76
N GLN A 192 -18.90 -10.52 -11.63
CA GLN A 192 -19.62 -9.31 -11.23
C GLN A 192 -19.72 -9.18 -9.70
N GLY A 193 -19.62 -10.29 -8.98
CA GLY A 193 -19.90 -10.38 -7.56
C GLY A 193 -21.38 -10.51 -7.22
N PRO A 194 -21.72 -10.66 -5.93
CA PRO A 194 -23.06 -11.04 -5.50
C PRO A 194 -24.07 -9.89 -5.48
N ASP A 195 -23.62 -8.63 -5.50
CA ASP A 195 -24.47 -7.45 -5.43
C ASP A 195 -23.88 -6.25 -6.18
N SER A 196 -24.64 -5.15 -6.24
CA SER A 196 -24.24 -3.92 -6.93
C SER A 196 -23.19 -3.09 -6.19
N MET A 197 -22.85 -3.43 -4.94
CA MET A 197 -21.83 -2.75 -4.14
C MET A 197 -20.46 -3.39 -4.33
N HIS A 198 -20.43 -4.67 -4.71
CA HIS A 198 -19.23 -5.37 -5.11
C HIS A 198 -18.66 -4.79 -6.42
N ALA A 199 -17.37 -4.40 -6.40
CA ALA A 199 -16.67 -3.99 -7.62
C ALA A 199 -16.28 -5.26 -8.39
N PRO A 200 -16.64 -5.39 -9.70
CA PRO A 200 -16.35 -6.60 -10.47
C PRO A 200 -14.89 -7.03 -10.38
N THR A 201 -14.61 -8.34 -10.40
CA THR A 201 -13.25 -8.89 -10.31
C THR A 201 -12.25 -8.22 -11.28
N PRO A 202 -12.60 -7.94 -12.56
CA PRO A 202 -11.72 -7.21 -13.48
C PRO A 202 -11.32 -5.81 -12.99
N PHE A 203 -12.20 -5.10 -12.26
CA PHE A 203 -11.87 -3.80 -11.65
C PHE A 203 -10.82 -3.92 -10.56
N GLN A 204 -10.88 -4.98 -9.75
CA GLN A 204 -9.96 -5.20 -8.65
C GLN A 204 -8.55 -5.53 -9.16
N ILE A 205 -8.45 -6.32 -10.23
CA ILE A 205 -7.15 -6.71 -10.80
C ILE A 205 -6.53 -5.66 -11.71
N CYS A 206 -7.24 -4.59 -12.11
CA CYS A 206 -6.63 -3.54 -12.94
C CYS A 206 -5.41 -2.88 -12.28
N GLU A 207 -5.45 -2.63 -10.97
CA GLU A 207 -4.35 -1.98 -10.25
C GLU A 207 -3.15 -2.89 -10.04
N ILE A 208 -3.42 -4.15 -9.69
CA ILE A 208 -2.38 -5.09 -9.20
C ILE A 208 -1.95 -6.11 -10.26
N GLY A 209 -2.78 -6.39 -11.26
CA GLY A 209 -2.57 -7.40 -12.29
C GLY A 209 -1.93 -6.82 -13.55
N SER A 210 -1.38 -7.73 -14.37
CA SER A 210 -0.83 -7.40 -15.69
C SER A 210 -1.94 -7.20 -16.73
N ALA A 211 -1.59 -6.58 -17.87
CA ALA A 211 -2.47 -6.48 -19.04
C ALA A 211 -2.92 -7.86 -19.53
N ALA A 212 -2.06 -8.89 -19.44
CA ALA A 212 -2.38 -10.26 -19.83
C ALA A 212 -3.46 -10.89 -18.93
N LEU A 213 -3.42 -10.64 -17.61
CA LEU A 213 -4.48 -11.11 -16.70
C LEU A 213 -5.81 -10.42 -17.01
N LEU A 214 -5.78 -9.12 -17.29
CA LEU A 214 -6.96 -8.37 -17.71
C LEU A 214 -7.53 -8.90 -19.04
N GLU A 215 -6.69 -9.13 -20.04
CA GLU A 215 -7.07 -9.72 -21.33
C GLU A 215 -7.73 -11.10 -21.16
N TRP A 216 -7.20 -11.90 -20.24
CA TRP A 216 -7.79 -13.19 -19.92
C TRP A 216 -9.21 -13.06 -19.36
N PHE A 217 -9.45 -12.14 -18.42
CA PHE A 217 -10.81 -11.89 -17.91
C PHE A 217 -11.78 -11.44 -19.01
N LEU A 218 -11.34 -10.55 -19.89
CA LEU A 218 -12.14 -10.07 -21.03
C LEU A 218 -12.45 -11.18 -22.04
N THR A 219 -11.48 -12.05 -22.31
CA THR A 219 -11.67 -13.25 -23.16
C THR A 219 -12.68 -14.24 -22.57
N LYS A 220 -12.77 -14.29 -21.23
CA LYS A 220 -13.74 -15.10 -20.50
C LYS A 220 -15.12 -14.42 -20.33
N GLY A 221 -15.33 -13.25 -20.95
CA GLY A 221 -16.63 -12.59 -21.03
C GLY A 221 -16.85 -11.48 -19.99
N ALA A 222 -15.81 -11.02 -19.30
CA ALA A 222 -15.91 -9.78 -18.52
C ALA A 222 -16.35 -8.61 -19.40
N ASP A 223 -17.28 -7.78 -18.90
CA ASP A 223 -17.72 -6.59 -19.61
C ASP A 223 -16.64 -5.49 -19.58
N PRO A 224 -16.04 -5.11 -20.73
CA PRO A 224 -15.04 -4.04 -20.79
C PRO A 224 -15.63 -2.65 -20.45
N ASN A 225 -16.96 -2.52 -20.46
CA ASN A 225 -17.69 -1.29 -20.14
C ASN A 225 -18.34 -1.31 -18.77
N ALA A 226 -18.01 -2.32 -17.94
CA ALA A 226 -18.52 -2.42 -16.58
C ALA A 226 -18.27 -1.12 -15.82
N ARG A 227 -19.21 -0.77 -14.93
CA ARG A 227 -19.17 0.43 -14.10
C ARG A 227 -19.34 -0.01 -12.64
N PRO A 228 -18.39 0.31 -11.74
CA PRO A 228 -18.56 0.07 -10.32
C PRO A 228 -19.40 1.21 -9.73
N HIS A 229 -19.47 1.30 -8.41
CA HIS A 229 -20.31 2.27 -7.70
C HIS A 229 -20.04 3.75 -8.10
N ASP A 230 -18.81 4.11 -8.47
CA ASP A 230 -18.46 5.47 -8.91
C ASP A 230 -19.05 5.86 -10.28
N GLY A 231 -19.67 4.90 -10.99
CA GLY A 231 -20.28 5.02 -12.30
C GLY A 231 -19.28 5.13 -13.45
N SER A 232 -17.97 5.10 -13.19
CA SER A 232 -16.93 5.28 -14.20
C SER A 232 -16.59 3.97 -14.89
N PRO A 233 -16.57 3.92 -16.23
CA PRO A 233 -16.14 2.73 -16.96
C PRO A 233 -14.71 2.31 -16.63
N LEU A 234 -14.41 1.03 -16.81
CA LEU A 234 -13.11 0.41 -16.51
C LEU A 234 -11.92 1.13 -17.17
N ILE A 235 -12.12 1.71 -18.34
CA ILE A 235 -11.11 2.47 -19.07
C ILE A 235 -10.55 3.65 -18.26
N PHE A 236 -11.36 4.30 -17.41
CA PHE A 236 -10.89 5.39 -16.55
C PHE A 236 -9.98 4.91 -15.43
N LYS A 237 -10.26 3.71 -14.90
CA LYS A 237 -9.44 3.10 -13.85
C LYS A 237 -8.04 2.80 -14.38
N VAL A 238 -7.94 2.19 -15.57
CA VAL A 238 -6.63 1.85 -16.14
C VAL A 238 -5.83 3.09 -16.55
N MET A 239 -6.49 4.16 -17.00
CA MET A 239 -5.81 5.43 -17.33
C MET A 239 -5.19 6.10 -16.10
N ASP A 240 -5.61 5.74 -14.89
CA ASP A 240 -5.05 6.27 -13.64
C ASP A 240 -3.76 5.59 -13.20
N LEU A 241 -3.40 4.46 -13.83
CA LEU A 241 -2.27 3.64 -13.45
C LEU A 241 -0.94 4.14 -14.01
N ASP A 242 0.15 3.76 -13.35
CA ASP A 242 1.51 4.03 -13.80
C ASP A 242 2.13 2.85 -14.56
N VAL A 243 1.69 1.62 -14.28
CA VAL A 243 2.26 0.38 -14.82
C VAL A 243 1.33 -0.24 -15.86
N GLU A 244 1.91 -0.57 -17.02
CA GLU A 244 1.21 -1.18 -18.18
C GLU A 244 -0.03 -0.40 -18.62
N ARG A 245 -0.04 0.92 -18.40
CA ARG A 245 -1.20 1.77 -18.66
C ARG A 245 -1.64 1.70 -20.12
N LEU A 246 -0.70 1.84 -21.06
CA LEU A 246 -0.99 1.84 -22.49
C LEU A 246 -1.49 0.47 -22.95
N GLU A 247 -0.87 -0.60 -22.47
CA GLU A 247 -1.21 -1.98 -22.78
C GLU A 247 -2.60 -2.34 -22.25
N LYS A 248 -2.92 -1.97 -21.00
CA LYS A 248 -4.25 -2.18 -20.41
C LYS A 248 -5.35 -1.42 -21.14
N VAL A 249 -5.10 -0.17 -21.55
CA VAL A 249 -6.05 0.58 -22.39
C VAL A 249 -6.22 -0.07 -23.75
N THR A 250 -5.13 -0.54 -24.36
CA THR A 250 -5.14 -1.25 -25.65
C THR A 250 -6.02 -2.49 -25.58
N VAL A 251 -5.78 -3.35 -24.58
CA VAL A 251 -6.55 -4.57 -24.31
C VAL A 251 -8.04 -4.27 -24.11
N LEU A 252 -8.40 -3.26 -23.31
CA LEU A 252 -9.80 -2.90 -23.12
C LEU A 252 -10.47 -2.47 -24.43
N LEU A 253 -9.80 -1.63 -25.23
CA LEU A 253 -10.33 -1.16 -26.50
C LEU A 253 -10.43 -2.29 -27.53
N ASP A 254 -9.48 -3.22 -27.55
CA ASP A 254 -9.50 -4.40 -28.44
C ASP A 254 -10.65 -5.36 -28.11
N HIS A 255 -11.07 -5.39 -26.85
CA HIS A 255 -12.22 -6.17 -26.39
C HIS A 255 -13.56 -5.41 -26.40
N GLY A 256 -13.61 -4.18 -26.94
CA GLY A 256 -14.86 -3.44 -27.15
C GLY A 256 -15.24 -2.45 -26.04
N ALA A 257 -14.28 -1.99 -25.24
CA ALA A 257 -14.50 -0.79 -24.42
C ALA A 257 -14.86 0.39 -25.33
N ASP A 258 -15.93 1.12 -24.98
CA ASP A 258 -16.37 2.29 -25.72
C ASP A 258 -15.41 3.47 -25.48
N PRO A 259 -14.66 3.93 -26.49
CA PRO A 259 -13.73 5.05 -26.35
C PRO A 259 -14.42 6.40 -26.10
N ASN A 260 -15.75 6.44 -26.16
CA ASN A 260 -16.58 7.61 -25.92
C ASN A 260 -17.41 7.52 -24.63
N ALA A 261 -17.33 6.41 -23.89
CA ALA A 261 -18.11 6.24 -22.67
C ALA A 261 -17.72 7.32 -21.64
N PRO A 262 -18.64 8.20 -21.24
CA PRO A 262 -18.30 9.29 -20.33
C PRO A 262 -17.98 8.77 -18.94
N ALA A 263 -17.12 9.50 -18.22
CA ALA A 263 -16.86 9.29 -16.81
C ALA A 263 -18.17 9.25 -16.01
N GLY A 264 -18.18 8.47 -14.93
CA GLY A 264 -19.34 8.39 -14.06
C GLY A 264 -19.59 9.70 -13.33
N SER A 265 -20.86 10.05 -13.16
CA SER A 265 -21.29 11.09 -12.23
C SER A 265 -21.94 10.41 -11.02
N HIS A 266 -21.23 10.36 -9.90
CA HIS A 266 -21.81 10.02 -8.61
C HIS A 266 -21.71 11.24 -7.69
N GLU A 267 -22.58 11.32 -6.67
CA GLU A 267 -22.65 12.45 -5.73
C GLU A 267 -21.31 12.77 -5.03
N TYR A 268 -20.39 11.79 -5.02
CA TYR A 268 -19.05 11.88 -4.45
C TYR A 268 -17.91 11.77 -5.48
N THR A 269 -18.19 11.67 -6.79
CA THR A 269 -17.14 11.59 -7.82
C THR A 269 -16.71 12.99 -8.23
N ILE A 270 -15.43 13.31 -8.00
CA ILE A 270 -14.81 14.61 -8.34
C ILE A 270 -14.50 14.69 -9.86
N LYS A 271 -14.67 13.61 -10.62
CA LYS A 271 -14.38 13.62 -12.06
C LYS A 271 -15.50 14.36 -12.81
N PRO A 272 -15.23 15.48 -13.50
CA PRO A 272 -16.22 16.11 -14.36
C PRO A 272 -16.67 15.10 -15.43
N LEU A 273 -17.92 15.20 -15.87
CA LEU A 273 -18.48 14.33 -16.91
C LEU A 273 -17.70 14.53 -18.21
N THR A 274 -16.64 13.73 -18.41
CA THR A 274 -15.62 13.89 -19.46
C THR A 274 -15.50 12.62 -20.29
N SER A 275 -15.05 12.74 -21.54
CA SER A 275 -14.76 11.57 -22.37
C SER A 275 -13.39 10.97 -22.05
N PRO A 276 -13.13 9.69 -22.37
CA PRO A 276 -11.81 9.09 -22.19
C PRO A 276 -10.70 9.89 -22.87
N LEU A 277 -10.97 10.44 -24.07
CA LEU A 277 -10.01 11.25 -24.81
C LEU A 277 -9.68 12.57 -24.11
N MET A 278 -10.69 13.27 -23.60
CA MET A 278 -10.47 14.50 -22.83
C MET A 278 -9.71 14.20 -21.52
N TYR A 279 -10.01 13.09 -20.87
CA TYR A 279 -9.32 12.67 -19.65
C TYR A 279 -7.84 12.34 -19.89
N ALA A 280 -7.54 11.57 -20.94
CA ALA A 280 -6.16 11.29 -21.34
C ALA A 280 -5.38 12.57 -21.66
N ALA A 281 -6.02 13.55 -22.32
CA ALA A 281 -5.41 14.84 -22.61
C ALA A 281 -5.14 15.68 -21.34
N GLN A 282 -6.06 15.66 -20.37
CA GLN A 282 -5.85 16.30 -19.05
C GLN A 282 -4.67 15.69 -18.29
N ARG A 283 -4.47 14.37 -18.42
CA ARG A 283 -3.31 13.64 -17.88
C ARG A 283 -2.06 13.71 -18.77
N GLN A 284 -2.10 14.47 -19.86
CA GLN A 284 -0.99 14.61 -20.83
C GLN A 284 -0.50 13.27 -21.38
N SER A 285 -1.37 12.26 -21.42
CA SER A 285 -1.08 10.91 -21.93
C SER A 285 -1.34 10.87 -23.43
N TRP A 286 -0.44 11.49 -24.19
CA TRP A 286 -0.60 11.72 -25.63
C TRP A 286 -0.62 10.44 -26.46
N ASP A 287 0.11 9.41 -26.03
CA ASP A 287 0.08 8.05 -26.56
C ASP A 287 -1.33 7.43 -26.46
N ILE A 288 -1.97 7.54 -25.30
CA ILE A 288 -3.35 7.10 -25.08
C ILE A 288 -4.33 7.95 -25.88
N CYS A 289 -4.09 9.26 -26.02
CA CYS A 289 -4.91 10.11 -26.88
C CYS A 289 -4.87 9.65 -28.35
N GLN A 290 -3.69 9.28 -28.86
CA GLN A 290 -3.55 8.72 -30.21
C GLN A 290 -4.32 7.41 -30.33
N LEU A 291 -4.11 6.48 -29.40
CA LEU A 291 -4.78 5.18 -29.38
C LEU A 291 -6.31 5.33 -29.36
N LEU A 292 -6.86 6.18 -28.47
CA LEU A 292 -8.30 6.44 -28.39
C LEU A 292 -8.86 6.98 -29.73
N LEU A 293 -8.16 7.91 -30.37
CA LEU A 293 -8.54 8.44 -31.70
C LEU A 293 -8.44 7.40 -32.82
N GLU A 294 -7.51 6.46 -32.72
CA GLU A 294 -7.41 5.32 -33.64
C GLU A 294 -8.58 4.35 -33.46
N ARG A 295 -9.05 4.18 -32.23
CA ARG A 295 -10.16 3.30 -31.86
C ARG A 295 -11.55 3.97 -31.95
N GLY A 296 -11.63 5.22 -32.41
CA GLY A 296 -12.90 5.88 -32.73
C GLY A 296 -13.42 6.86 -31.66
N ALA A 297 -12.57 7.35 -30.76
CA ALA A 297 -12.93 8.46 -29.88
C ALA A 297 -13.32 9.71 -30.69
N ASP A 298 -14.36 10.40 -30.24
CA ASP A 298 -14.84 11.64 -30.84
C ASP A 298 -14.05 12.85 -30.30
N PRO A 299 -13.23 13.50 -31.13
CA PRO A 299 -12.51 14.71 -30.73
C PRO A 299 -13.44 15.91 -30.50
N ASN A 300 -14.71 15.83 -30.90
CA ASN A 300 -15.69 16.90 -30.77
C ASN A 300 -16.64 16.72 -29.57
N TYR A 301 -16.41 15.72 -28.72
CA TYR A 301 -17.19 15.53 -27.49
C TYR A 301 -17.22 16.83 -26.66
N ARG A 302 -18.39 17.14 -26.11
CA ARG A 302 -18.62 18.31 -25.26
C ARG A 302 -19.21 17.90 -23.91
N THR A 303 -18.60 18.38 -22.83
CA THR A 303 -19.15 18.24 -21.48
C THR A 303 -20.40 19.12 -21.32
N PRO A 304 -21.24 18.88 -20.29
CA PRO A 304 -22.35 19.79 -19.95
C PRO A 304 -21.92 21.23 -19.68
N GLN A 305 -20.67 21.44 -19.25
CA GLN A 305 -20.07 22.76 -19.01
C GLN A 305 -19.55 23.42 -20.30
N GLY A 306 -19.59 22.71 -21.44
CA GLY A 306 -19.14 23.19 -22.74
C GLY A 306 -17.66 22.92 -23.05
N ASP A 307 -16.92 22.32 -22.11
CA ASP A 307 -15.54 21.91 -22.31
C ASP A 307 -15.45 20.84 -23.39
N ASN A 308 -14.36 20.86 -24.14
CA ASN A 308 -14.06 19.90 -25.19
C ASN A 308 -12.54 19.71 -25.28
N LEU A 309 -12.10 18.82 -26.18
CA LEU A 309 -10.66 18.57 -26.38
C LEU A 309 -9.89 19.87 -26.65
N LYS A 310 -10.39 20.76 -27.52
CA LYS A 310 -9.70 22.02 -27.84
C LYS A 310 -9.52 22.91 -26.61
N THR A 311 -10.50 23.00 -25.72
CA THR A 311 -10.36 23.74 -24.44
C THR A 311 -9.22 23.16 -23.59
N VAL A 312 -9.16 21.83 -23.46
CA VAL A 312 -8.09 21.15 -22.70
C VAL A 312 -6.71 21.41 -23.31
N LEU A 313 -6.59 21.31 -24.65
CA LEU A 313 -5.35 21.57 -25.37
C LEU A 313 -4.89 23.03 -25.24
N ASN A 314 -5.82 23.99 -25.32
CA ASN A 314 -5.51 25.40 -25.13
C ASN A 314 -4.97 25.66 -23.70
N ASN A 315 -5.62 25.13 -22.68
CA ASN A 315 -5.17 25.27 -21.28
C ASN A 315 -3.78 24.66 -21.06
N PHE A 316 -3.44 23.57 -21.77
CA PHE A 316 -2.10 22.99 -21.76
C PHE A 316 -1.06 23.88 -22.47
N GLU A 317 -1.45 24.56 -23.55
CA GLU A 317 -0.58 25.45 -24.32
C GLU A 317 -0.31 26.80 -23.64
N GLU A 318 -1.23 27.31 -22.80
CA GLU A 318 -1.11 28.64 -22.15
C GLU A 318 0.24 28.86 -21.43
N PRO A 319 0.76 27.94 -20.60
CA PRO A 319 2.07 28.11 -19.94
C PRO A 319 3.28 28.10 -20.90
N TYR A 320 3.06 27.78 -22.18
CA TYR A 320 4.08 27.75 -23.23
C TYR A 320 3.95 28.90 -24.23
N ALA A 321 2.98 29.80 -24.06
CA ALA A 321 2.77 30.94 -24.98
C ALA A 321 4.03 31.81 -25.15
N ASP A 322 4.81 31.96 -24.08
CA ASP A 322 6.06 32.73 -24.06
C ASP A 322 7.33 31.86 -24.25
N LYS A 323 7.18 30.55 -24.45
CA LYS A 323 8.31 29.61 -24.61
C LYS A 323 8.54 29.28 -26.08
N GLU A 324 9.81 29.10 -26.46
CA GLU A 324 10.19 28.82 -27.86
C GLU A 324 9.72 27.47 -28.40
N SER A 325 9.31 26.51 -27.56
CA SER A 325 8.76 25.25 -28.05
C SER A 325 7.87 24.50 -27.07
N LEU A 326 6.86 23.83 -27.63
CA LEU A 326 6.00 22.86 -26.95
C LEU A 326 6.75 21.53 -26.71
N PRO A 327 6.34 20.70 -25.75
CA PRO A 327 6.89 19.35 -25.58
C PRO A 327 6.78 18.50 -26.87
N ALA A 328 7.81 17.70 -27.16
CA ALA A 328 7.96 16.99 -28.44
C ALA A 328 6.86 15.92 -28.67
N ASP A 329 6.49 15.22 -27.61
CA ASP A 329 5.37 14.27 -27.54
C ASP A 329 4.03 14.95 -27.87
N TYR A 330 3.80 16.14 -27.30
CA TYR A 330 2.63 16.94 -27.60
C TYR A 330 2.62 17.44 -29.05
N GLN A 331 3.76 17.90 -29.57
CA GLN A 331 3.87 18.31 -30.99
C GLN A 331 3.54 17.16 -31.94
N ALA A 332 4.02 15.95 -31.64
CA ALA A 332 3.71 14.74 -32.41
C ALA A 332 2.21 14.45 -32.38
N PHE A 333 1.57 14.52 -31.20
CA PHE A 333 0.12 14.38 -31.06
C PHE A 333 -0.66 15.45 -31.82
N LYS A 334 -0.27 16.73 -31.74
CA LYS A 334 -0.93 17.82 -32.45
C LYS A 334 -0.88 17.62 -33.97
N LYS A 335 0.26 17.17 -34.50
CA LYS A 335 0.41 16.78 -35.91
C LYS A 335 -0.50 15.62 -36.29
N PHE A 336 -0.57 14.58 -35.45
CA PHE A 336 -1.46 13.44 -35.63
C PHE A 336 -2.93 13.85 -35.65
N LEU A 337 -3.38 14.63 -34.66
CA LEU A 337 -4.75 15.11 -34.53
C LEU A 337 -5.19 15.91 -35.76
N ASN A 338 -4.36 16.85 -36.22
CA ASN A 338 -4.64 17.61 -37.43
C ASN A 338 -4.81 16.72 -38.66
N THR A 339 -4.00 15.66 -38.79
CA THR A 339 -4.09 14.71 -39.90
C THR A 339 -5.39 13.87 -39.83
N LYS A 340 -5.87 13.54 -38.64
CA LYS A 340 -7.15 12.80 -38.46
C LYS A 340 -8.35 13.69 -38.75
N LEU A 341 -8.33 14.95 -38.33
CA LEU A 341 -9.42 15.90 -38.54
C LEU A 341 -9.62 16.24 -40.03
N THR A 342 -8.54 16.41 -40.80
CA THR A 342 -8.63 16.71 -42.25
C THR A 342 -9.08 15.52 -43.11
N LYS A 343 -8.92 14.28 -42.65
CA LYS A 343 -9.42 13.08 -43.36
C LYS A 343 -10.91 12.82 -43.19
N LYS A 344 -11.57 13.52 -42.25
CA LYS A 344 -12.99 13.31 -41.89
C LYS A 344 -13.92 14.40 -42.44
N SER A 345 -13.36 15.44 -43.07
CA SER A 345 -14.05 16.56 -43.74
C SER A 345 -14.17 16.35 -45.24
#